data_AF-B8A694-F1
#
_entry.id   AF-B8A694-F1
#
_cell.length_a   1.000
_cell.length_b   1.000
_cell.length_c   1.000
_cell.angle_alpha   90.00
_cell.angle_beta   90.00
_cell.angle_gamma   90.00
#
_symmetry.space_group_name_H-M   'P 1'
#
loop_
_entity.id
_entity.type
_entity.pdbx_description
1 polymer ?
#
loop_
_entity_poly.entity_id
_entity_poly.type
_entity_poly.pdbx_seq_one_letter_code
_entity_poly.pdbx_strand_id
1 'polypeptide(L)'
;MSLWMILPVSLPALTITGIWVVYAMALYNQHVCPVDNWMYNQSCEEDLVMQRGPTLCCTLDNVPLISKCGTLPPESCFFSLICSTGSFMVMVIVLLRYAHVIEKHQNCVLNTASLSTGWICAAGLIMVGNFQSKELP
;
A
#
# COMPACT_ATOMS: atom_id res chain seq x y z
N MET A 1 12.43 24.01 -16.12
CA MET A 1 11.41 23.38 -15.24
C MET A 1 11.42 21.91 -15.54
N SER A 2 11.69 20.96 -14.63
CA SER A 2 11.13 19.61 -14.83
C SER A 2 11.44 18.59 -13.73
N LEU A 3 12.71 18.28 -13.44
CA LEU A 3 13.03 17.01 -12.75
C LEU A 3 12.45 16.90 -11.34
N TRP A 4 12.42 18.01 -10.61
CA TRP A 4 11.85 18.12 -9.26
C TRP A 4 10.32 17.95 -9.18
N MET A 5 9.63 18.15 -10.30
CA MET A 5 8.18 17.91 -10.40
C MET A 5 7.86 16.43 -10.57
N ILE A 6 8.82 15.63 -11.03
CA ILE A 6 8.65 14.18 -11.24
C ILE A 6 8.72 13.44 -9.90
N LEU A 7 9.57 13.90 -8.97
CA LEU A 7 9.78 13.28 -7.66
C LEU A 7 8.48 13.00 -6.85
N PRO A 8 7.55 13.97 -6.69
CA PRO A 8 6.29 13.70 -6.00
C PRO A 8 5.31 12.84 -6.82
N VAL A 9 5.46 12.75 -8.14
CA VAL A 9 4.62 11.92 -9.03
C VAL A 9 5.12 10.47 -9.08
N SER A 10 6.44 10.26 -8.95
CA SER A 10 7.01 8.91 -8.92
C SER A 10 6.56 8.12 -7.69
N LEU A 11 6.33 8.78 -6.56
CA LEU A 11 5.85 8.11 -5.34
C LEU A 11 4.50 7.39 -5.55
N PRO A 12 3.40 8.07 -5.93
CA PRO A 12 2.12 7.40 -6.15
C PRO A 12 2.16 6.41 -7.32
N ALA A 13 2.94 6.67 -8.37
CA ALA A 13 3.08 5.72 -9.47
C ALA A 13 3.70 4.39 -8.99
N LEU A 14 4.77 4.45 -8.20
CA LEU A 14 5.43 3.26 -7.66
C LEU A 14 4.58 2.55 -6.59
N THR A 15 3.89 3.29 -5.72
CA THR A 15 3.06 2.65 -4.69
C THR A 15 1.80 2.02 -5.27
N ILE A 16 1.13 2.68 -6.24
CA ILE A 16 -0.05 2.12 -6.90
C ILE A 16 0.32 0.84 -7.65
N THR A 17 1.38 0.88 -8.47
CA THR A 17 1.85 -0.31 -9.20
C THR A 17 2.25 -1.42 -8.24
N GLY A 18 2.95 -1.12 -7.15
CA GLY A 18 3.30 -2.09 -6.12
C GLY A 18 2.08 -2.75 -5.46
N ILE A 19 1.05 -1.97 -5.11
CA ILE A 19 -0.18 -2.51 -4.50
C ILE A 19 -0.91 -3.44 -5.47
N TRP A 20 -0.96 -3.09 -6.77
CA TRP A 20 -1.52 -3.97 -7.79
C TRP A 20 -0.77 -5.30 -7.92
N VAL A 21 0.56 -5.28 -7.80
CA VAL A 21 1.37 -6.51 -7.80
C VAL A 21 1.05 -7.38 -6.58
N VAL A 22 0.93 -6.78 -5.39
CA VAL A 22 0.53 -7.50 -4.17
C VAL A 22 -0.85 -8.13 -4.33
N TYR A 23 -1.83 -7.37 -4.86
CA TYR A 23 -3.17 -7.89 -5.16
C TYR A 23 -3.13 -9.07 -6.14
N ALA A 24 -2.36 -8.94 -7.24
CA ALA A 24 -2.24 -10.00 -8.24
C ALA A 24 -1.60 -11.27 -7.65
N MET A 25 -0.62 -11.14 -6.76
CA MET A 25 -0.05 -12.28 -6.04
C MET A 25 -1.07 -12.93 -5.10
N ALA A 26 -1.80 -12.14 -4.33
CA ALA A 26 -2.83 -12.63 -3.42
C ALA A 26 -3.95 -13.39 -4.16
N LEU A 27 -4.34 -12.89 -5.33
CA LEU A 27 -5.29 -13.55 -6.22
C LEU A 27 -4.72 -14.85 -6.81
N TYR A 28 -3.45 -14.84 -7.24
CA TYR A 28 -2.77 -16.03 -7.77
C TYR A 28 -2.65 -17.14 -6.72
N ASN A 29 -2.33 -16.78 -5.47
CA ASN A 29 -2.24 -17.70 -4.33
C ASN A 29 -3.60 -18.12 -3.76
N GLN A 30 -4.71 -17.59 -4.30
CA GLN A 30 -6.07 -17.86 -3.82
C GLN A 30 -6.32 -17.41 -2.37
N HIS A 31 -5.54 -16.46 -1.85
CA HIS A 31 -5.79 -15.84 -0.54
C HIS A 31 -6.91 -14.81 -0.58
N VAL A 32 -7.26 -14.31 -1.77
CA VAL A 32 -8.18 -13.19 -1.97
C VAL A 32 -9.01 -13.39 -3.24
N CYS A 33 -10.25 -12.90 -3.21
CA CYS A 33 -11.20 -12.99 -4.31
C CYS A 33 -11.04 -11.88 -5.37
N PRO A 34 -11.51 -12.10 -6.62
CA PRO A 34 -11.59 -11.05 -7.64
C PRO A 34 -12.51 -9.90 -7.18
N VAL A 35 -12.12 -8.65 -7.44
CA VAL A 35 -12.94 -7.47 -7.11
C VAL A 35 -14.25 -7.42 -7.92
N ASP A 36 -14.31 -8.03 -9.09
CA ASP A 36 -15.54 -8.02 -9.90
C ASP A 36 -16.57 -9.06 -9.45
N ASN A 37 -16.14 -10.07 -8.67
CA ASN A 37 -16.96 -11.22 -8.29
C ASN A 37 -17.08 -11.41 -6.76
N TRP A 38 -16.70 -10.43 -5.94
CA TRP A 38 -16.95 -10.51 -4.51
C TRP A 38 -18.42 -10.15 -4.24
N MET A 39 -19.17 -11.09 -3.67
CA MET A 39 -20.55 -10.90 -3.26
C MET A 39 -20.68 -11.33 -1.80
N TYR A 40 -20.95 -10.38 -0.90
CA TYR A 40 -21.16 -10.68 0.51
C TYR A 40 -22.52 -11.36 0.70
N ASN A 41 -22.51 -12.65 1.07
CA ASN A 41 -23.64 -13.41 1.59
C ASN A 41 -24.85 -13.64 0.64
N GLN A 42 -24.65 -14.00 -0.64
CA GLN A 42 -25.79 -14.36 -1.51
C GLN A 42 -25.76 -15.75 -2.16
N SER A 43 -24.60 -16.36 -2.42
CA SER A 43 -24.56 -17.67 -3.09
C SER A 43 -23.23 -18.38 -2.83
N CYS A 44 -23.19 -19.38 -1.96
CA CYS A 44 -22.03 -20.30 -1.90
C CYS A 44 -22.39 -21.63 -2.58
N GLU A 45 -22.96 -21.53 -3.77
CA GLU A 45 -23.47 -22.68 -4.53
C GLU A 45 -22.87 -22.79 -5.94
N GLU A 46 -22.07 -21.81 -6.40
CA GLU A 46 -21.44 -21.86 -7.72
C GLU A 46 -19.92 -21.59 -7.67
N ASP A 47 -19.15 -22.49 -8.28
CA ASP A 47 -17.72 -22.32 -8.54
C ASP A 47 -17.50 -21.16 -9.52
N LEU A 48 -16.79 -20.10 -9.11
CA LEU A 48 -16.48 -18.98 -9.98
C LEU A 48 -15.44 -19.41 -11.04
N VAL A 49 -15.72 -19.12 -12.31
CA VAL A 49 -14.90 -19.46 -13.50
C VAL A 49 -13.44 -18.97 -13.39
N MET A 50 -13.17 -17.97 -12.54
CA MET A 50 -11.84 -17.38 -12.33
C MET A 50 -11.07 -18.00 -11.14
N GLN A 51 -11.73 -18.81 -10.31
CA GLN A 51 -11.09 -19.58 -9.24
C GLN A 51 -10.66 -20.94 -9.79
N ARG A 52 -9.38 -21.26 -9.61
CA ARG A 52 -8.80 -22.52 -10.11
C ARG A 52 -8.79 -23.63 -9.05
N GLY A 53 -9.43 -23.40 -7.89
CA GLY A 53 -9.41 -24.29 -6.73
C GLY A 53 -10.74 -24.31 -5.95
N PRO A 54 -10.88 -25.21 -4.95
CA PRO A 54 -12.14 -25.54 -4.28
C PRO A 54 -12.60 -24.54 -3.18
N THR A 55 -11.90 -23.42 -2.99
CA THR A 55 -12.18 -22.46 -1.91
C THR A 55 -13.27 -21.47 -2.33
N LEU A 56 -14.47 -21.56 -1.76
CA LEU A 56 -15.59 -20.66 -2.08
C LEU A 56 -15.32 -19.21 -1.63
N CYS A 57 -15.52 -18.24 -2.54
CA CYS A 57 -15.32 -16.80 -2.34
C CYS A 57 -16.45 -16.11 -1.54
N CYS A 58 -16.76 -16.68 -0.37
CA CYS A 58 -17.89 -16.25 0.46
C CYS A 58 -17.51 -15.81 1.88
N THR A 59 -16.27 -16.01 2.30
CA THR A 59 -15.85 -15.74 3.67
C THR A 59 -15.26 -14.35 3.81
N LEU A 60 -15.42 -13.75 4.99
CA LEU A 60 -14.79 -12.46 5.34
C LEU A 60 -13.26 -12.54 5.27
N ASP A 61 -12.70 -13.74 5.29
CA ASP A 61 -11.27 -13.99 5.24
C ASP A 61 -10.66 -13.70 3.87
N ASN A 62 -11.42 -13.85 2.78
CA ASN A 62 -10.92 -13.75 1.40
C ASN A 62 -11.31 -12.42 0.70
N VAL A 63 -11.77 -11.42 1.45
CA VAL A 63 -12.22 -10.13 0.90
C VAL A 63 -11.05 -9.37 0.27
N PRO A 64 -11.20 -8.77 -0.93
CA PRO A 64 -10.15 -8.02 -1.62
C PRO A 64 -9.81 -6.66 -1.04
N LEU A 65 -9.43 -6.65 0.25
CA LEU A 65 -8.90 -5.50 0.94
C LEU A 65 -7.37 -5.53 0.91
N ILE A 66 -6.75 -4.36 0.81
CA ILE A 66 -5.28 -4.22 0.90
C ILE A 66 -4.74 -4.85 2.18
N SER A 67 -5.48 -4.71 3.30
CA SER A 67 -5.13 -5.32 4.57
C SER A 67 -5.11 -6.85 4.55
N LYS A 68 -5.89 -7.50 3.67
CA LYS A 68 -5.91 -8.96 3.51
C LYS A 68 -4.92 -9.44 2.45
N CYS A 69 -4.72 -8.66 1.38
CA CYS A 69 -3.73 -8.99 0.34
C CYS A 69 -2.27 -8.93 0.83
N GLY A 70 -2.01 -8.30 1.98
CA GLY A 70 -0.66 -8.10 2.52
C GLY A 70 -0.37 -8.86 3.80
N THR A 71 -1.23 -9.80 4.23
CA THR A 71 -1.05 -10.51 5.51
C THR A 71 -0.15 -11.73 5.41
N LEU A 72 -0.29 -12.53 4.35
CA LEU A 72 0.36 -13.84 4.23
C LEU A 72 1.68 -13.74 3.43
N PRO A 73 2.70 -14.54 3.76
CA PRO A 73 3.89 -14.65 2.91
C PRO A 73 3.54 -15.37 1.59
N PRO A 74 4.11 -14.97 0.44
CA PRO A 74 5.17 -13.96 0.23
C PRO A 74 4.68 -12.51 0.11
N GLU A 75 3.37 -12.26 0.10
CA GLU A 75 2.76 -10.97 -0.20
C GLU A 75 3.08 -9.90 0.84
N SER A 76 3.06 -10.29 2.12
CA SER A 76 3.41 -9.42 3.25
C SER A 76 4.83 -8.87 3.17
N CYS A 77 5.78 -9.66 2.64
CA CYS A 77 7.15 -9.22 2.42
C CYS A 77 7.22 -8.13 1.34
N PHE A 78 6.52 -8.32 0.22
CA PHE A 78 6.43 -7.32 -0.84
C PHE A 78 5.72 -6.05 -0.37
N PHE A 79 4.63 -6.20 0.38
CA PHE A 79 3.92 -5.07 0.97
C PHE A 79 4.83 -4.26 1.92
N SER A 80 5.58 -4.94 2.79
CA SER A 80 6.58 -4.30 3.66
C SER A 80 7.66 -3.56 2.85
N LEU A 81 8.19 -4.17 1.79
CA LEU A 81 9.18 -3.56 0.91
C LEU A 81 8.65 -2.28 0.26
N ILE A 82 7.42 -2.31 -0.26
CA ILE A 82 6.76 -1.15 -0.89
C ILE A 82 6.55 -0.04 0.13
N CYS A 83 6.00 -0.34 1.30
CA CYS A 83 5.75 0.63 2.36
C CYS A 83 7.05 1.25 2.90
N SER A 84 8.09 0.44 3.11
CA SER A 84 9.40 0.91 3.59
C SER A 84 10.12 1.77 2.57
N THR A 85 10.09 1.37 1.29
CA THR A 85 10.63 2.18 0.18
C THR A 85 9.85 3.48 0.02
N GLY A 86 8.51 3.42 0.11
CA GLY A 86 7.64 4.59 0.08
C GLY A 86 7.93 5.57 1.21
N SER A 87 8.16 5.07 2.42
CA SER A 87 8.55 5.90 3.59
C SER A 87 9.86 6.65 3.34
N PHE A 88 10.89 5.95 2.83
CA PHE A 88 12.16 6.57 2.46
C PHE A 88 11.97 7.66 1.38
N MET A 89 11.17 7.37 0.35
CA MET A 89 10.87 8.35 -0.70
C MET A 89 10.11 9.58 -0.17
N VAL A 90 9.12 9.39 0.70
CA VAL A 90 8.40 10.50 1.39
C VAL A 90 9.39 11.37 2.16
N MET A 91 10.26 10.75 2.94
CA MET A 91 11.32 11.44 3.69
C MET A 91 12.20 12.31 2.78
N VAL A 92 12.69 11.75 1.68
CA VAL A 92 13.50 12.47 0.69
C VAL A 92 12.71 13.63 0.07
N ILE A 93 11.47 13.39 -0.38
CA ILE A 93 10.63 14.42 -1.01
C ILE A 93 10.40 15.58 -0.04
N VAL A 94 10.03 15.28 1.21
CA VAL A 94 9.69 16.29 2.22
C VAL A 94 10.91 17.13 2.59
N LEU A 95 12.08 16.50 2.80
CA LEU A 95 13.33 17.23 3.11
C LEU A 95 13.74 18.16 1.98
N LEU A 96 13.68 17.68 0.74
CA LEU A 96 14.06 18.48 -0.42
C LEU A 96 13.08 19.63 -0.66
N ARG A 97 11.76 19.40 -0.45
CA ARG A 97 10.75 20.46 -0.50
C ARG A 97 10.97 21.49 0.60
N TYR A 98 11.29 21.06 1.82
CA TYR A 98 11.59 21.96 2.93
C TYR A 98 12.81 22.85 2.63
N ALA A 99 13.89 22.27 2.11
CA ALA A 99 15.09 22.99 1.70
C ALA A 99 14.83 23.99 0.55
N HIS A 100 14.08 23.59 -0.49
CA HIS A 100 13.72 24.53 -1.56
C HIS A 100 12.86 25.70 -1.07
N VAL A 101 11.97 25.47 -0.10
CA VAL A 101 11.10 26.52 0.44
C VAL A 101 11.90 27.51 1.31
N ILE A 102 12.86 27.03 2.11
CA ILE A 102 13.67 27.90 2.98
C ILE A 102 14.59 28.82 2.17
N GLU A 103 15.07 28.37 1.01
CA GLU A 103 15.89 29.20 0.10
C GLU A 103 15.08 30.35 -0.55
N LYS A 104 13.77 30.17 -0.74
CA LYS A 104 12.93 31.12 -1.47
C LYS A 104 12.06 32.01 -0.59
N HIS A 105 11.63 31.53 0.59
CA HIS A 105 10.74 32.25 1.50
C HIS A 105 11.22 32.12 2.95
N GLN A 106 11.26 33.22 3.70
CA GLN A 106 11.60 33.19 5.13
C GLN A 106 10.56 32.37 5.93
N ASN A 107 11.07 31.41 6.71
CA ASN A 107 10.45 30.64 7.79
C ASN A 107 8.94 30.81 7.96
N CYS A 108 8.17 30.15 7.10
CA CYS A 108 6.73 30.03 7.26
C CYS A 108 6.41 28.83 8.15
N VAL A 109 5.50 29.01 9.12
CA VAL A 109 4.94 27.94 9.95
C VAL A 109 4.45 26.75 9.11
N LEU A 110 3.93 27.04 7.91
CA LEU A 110 3.46 26.03 6.96
C LEU A 110 4.57 25.09 6.47
N ASN A 111 5.80 25.60 6.29
CA ASN A 111 6.93 24.76 5.86
C ASN A 111 7.30 23.74 6.95
N THR A 112 7.38 24.20 8.20
CA THR A 112 7.64 23.33 9.37
C THR A 112 6.49 22.34 9.62
N ALA A 113 5.24 22.76 9.42
CA ALA A 113 4.08 21.87 9.51
C ALA A 113 4.08 20.79 8.42
N SER A 114 4.51 21.12 7.20
CA SER A 114 4.64 20.13 6.12
C SER A 114 5.76 19.12 6.41
N LEU A 115 6.85 19.56 7.05
CA LEU A 115 7.92 18.69 7.48
C LEU A 115 7.42 17.69 8.53
N SER A 116 6.76 18.19 9.59
CA SER A 116 6.28 17.32 10.68
C SER A 116 5.24 16.29 10.21
N THR A 117 4.29 16.71 9.36
CA THR A 117 3.29 15.79 8.78
C THR A 117 3.93 14.76 7.85
N GLY A 118 4.97 15.14 7.10
CA GLY A 118 5.77 14.22 6.28
C GLY A 118 6.48 13.13 7.10
N TRP A 119 7.10 13.50 8.22
CA TRP A 119 7.72 12.53 9.14
C TRP A 119 6.68 11.57 9.76
N ILE A 120 5.52 12.08 10.16
CA ILE A 120 4.43 11.25 10.71
C ILE A 120 3.93 10.27 9.64
N CYS A 121 3.78 10.72 8.39
CA CYS A 121 3.40 9.85 7.26
C CYS A 121 4.44 8.74 7.02
N ALA A 122 5.72 9.09 6.99
CA ALA A 122 6.81 8.13 6.83
C ALA A 122 6.83 7.07 7.96
N ALA A 123 6.62 7.49 9.21
CA ALA A 123 6.51 6.58 10.36
C ALA A 123 5.30 5.65 10.24
N GLY A 124 4.14 6.19 9.82
CA GLY A 124 2.92 5.41 9.58
C GLY A 124 3.12 4.34 8.50
N LEU A 125 3.79 4.66 7.40
CA LEU A 125 4.09 3.71 6.34
C LEU A 125 5.01 2.57 6.82
N ILE A 126 6.06 2.89 7.58
CA ILE A 126 6.96 1.87 8.17
C ILE A 126 6.16 0.95 9.09
N MET A 127 5.33 1.53 9.96
CA MET A 127 4.53 0.77 10.92
C MET A 127 3.56 -0.16 10.20
N VAL A 128 2.76 0.35 9.26
CA VAL A 128 1.79 -0.47 8.49
C VAL A 128 2.48 -1.57 7.70
N GLY A 129 3.61 -1.27 7.04
CA GLY A 129 4.33 -2.25 6.23
C GLY A 129 4.96 -3.39 7.05
N ASN A 130 5.36 -3.12 8.30
CA ASN A 130 6.07 -4.10 9.13
C ASN A 130 5.20 -4.73 10.22
N PHE A 131 3.97 -4.25 10.39
CA PHE A 131 3.03 -4.82 11.36
C PHE A 131 2.54 -6.19 10.87
N GLN A 132 3.06 -7.25 11.47
CA GLN A 132 2.64 -8.62 11.20
C GLN A 132 1.76 -9.13 12.35
N SER A 133 0.48 -9.36 12.08
CA SER A 133 -0.39 -10.11 12.98
C SER A 133 -0.01 -11.58 12.89
N LYS A 134 0.47 -12.18 13.98
CA LYS A 134 0.54 -13.64 14.09
C LYS A 134 -0.89 -14.17 14.16
N GLU A 135 -1.37 -14.77 13.07
CA GLU A 135 -2.48 -15.72 13.17
C GLU A 135 -1.96 -16.92 13.96
N LEU A 136 -2.50 -17.12 15.17
CA LEU A 136 -2.19 -18.28 16.00
C LEU A 136 -2.80 -19.52 15.29
N PRO A 137 -2.05 -20.63 15.15
CA PRO A 137 -2.57 -21.85 14.53
C PRO A 137 -3.75 -22.46 15.29
#